data_AF-A0AAD2D6X9-F1
#
_entry.id   AF-A0AAD2D6X9-F1
#
_cell.length_a   1.000
_cell.length_b   1.000
_cell.length_c   1.000
_cell.angle_alpha   90.00
_cell.angle_beta   90.00
_cell.angle_gamma   90.00
#
_symmetry.space_group_name_H-M   'P 1'
#
loop_
_entity.id
_entity.type
_entity.pdbx_description
1 polymer ?
#
loop_
_entity_poly.entity_id
_entity_poly.type
_entity_poly.pdbx_seq_one_letter_code
_entity_poly.pdbx_strand_id
1 'polypeptide(L)'
;MEPSYVPEGYITPLFYWDEENTSNRLHISEDRLSIKVINGAGFKTSFGTEGFSERERYYFEIKIIKGTLIKIGVSKQLDNNNQAFTDVPEGWGIYNGETRHNSNALGSKYGERINPGDVIGIMLDMVEGKISFSCNGVCWGVAYESEELTEGKYFPAVAPIYLNDEYRICLPQPED
;
A
#
# COMPACT_ATOMS: atom_id res chain seq x y z
N MET A 1 0.09 24.44 1.79
CA MET A 1 0.23 23.00 1.53
C MET A 1 0.35 22.89 0.03
N GLU A 2 1.48 22.37 -0.46
CA GLU A 2 1.59 22.02 -1.88
C GLU A 2 0.54 20.96 -2.20
N PRO A 3 -0.16 21.03 -3.34
CA PRO A 3 -1.13 20.00 -3.72
C PRO A 3 -0.42 18.64 -3.82
N SER A 4 -1.10 17.58 -3.39
CA SER A 4 -0.62 16.21 -3.60
C SER A 4 -0.44 16.01 -5.10
N TYR A 5 0.80 15.80 -5.55
CA TYR A 5 1.12 15.56 -6.96
C TYR A 5 0.50 14.22 -7.37
N VAL A 6 -0.62 14.26 -8.13
CA VAL A 6 -1.15 13.09 -8.81
C VAL A 6 -0.41 12.97 -10.15
N PRO A 7 0.26 11.85 -10.44
CA PRO A 7 0.92 11.67 -11.73
C PRO A 7 -0.09 11.73 -12.89
N GLU A 8 0.31 12.32 -14.01
CA GLU A 8 -0.56 12.47 -15.18
C GLU A 8 -1.09 11.12 -15.68
N GLY A 9 -2.40 11.05 -15.92
CA GLY A 9 -3.07 9.84 -16.39
C GLY A 9 -3.37 8.79 -15.32
N TYR A 10 -3.13 9.08 -14.03
CA TYR A 10 -3.49 8.19 -12.93
C TYR A 10 -4.81 8.62 -12.28
N ILE A 11 -5.70 7.66 -12.08
CA ILE A 11 -6.93 7.78 -11.31
C ILE A 11 -6.60 7.74 -9.82
N THR A 12 -7.14 8.68 -9.04
CA THR A 12 -7.09 8.59 -7.57
C THR A 12 -8.37 7.92 -7.06
N PRO A 13 -8.33 6.64 -6.65
CA PRO A 13 -9.52 5.92 -6.23
C PRO A 13 -9.98 6.39 -4.85
N LEU A 14 -11.29 6.55 -4.66
CA LEU A 14 -11.88 6.74 -3.34
C LEU A 14 -12.12 5.38 -2.70
N PHE A 15 -11.40 5.05 -1.63
CA PHE A 15 -11.58 3.82 -0.87
C PHE A 15 -11.42 4.05 0.63
N TYR A 16 -11.87 3.06 1.41
CA TYR A 16 -11.71 2.99 2.86
C TYR A 16 -11.02 1.68 3.23
N TRP A 17 -10.56 1.54 4.47
CA TRP A 17 -10.12 0.23 4.94
C TRP A 17 -11.30 -0.72 5.08
N ASP A 18 -11.16 -1.92 4.55
CA ASP A 18 -12.18 -2.97 4.52
C ASP A 18 -12.21 -3.72 5.86
N GLU A 19 -13.35 -3.72 6.55
CA GLU A 19 -13.53 -4.39 7.84
C GLU A 19 -13.54 -5.92 7.71
N GLU A 20 -13.99 -6.46 6.58
CA GLU A 20 -14.08 -7.90 6.34
C GLU A 20 -12.73 -8.46 5.89
N ASN A 21 -12.01 -7.69 5.06
CA ASN A 21 -10.73 -8.10 4.50
C ASN A 21 -9.53 -7.51 5.25
N THR A 22 -9.69 -7.12 6.52
CA THR A 22 -8.58 -6.68 7.37
C THR A 22 -8.35 -7.67 8.50
N SER A 23 -7.08 -7.90 8.85
CA SER A 23 -6.73 -8.72 10.02
C SER A 23 -7.44 -8.22 11.29
N ASN A 24 -8.02 -9.16 12.05
CA ASN A 24 -8.61 -8.90 13.37
C ASN A 24 -7.62 -8.41 14.44
N ARG A 25 -6.33 -8.30 14.11
CA ARG A 25 -5.27 -7.73 14.95
C ARG A 25 -5.04 -6.24 14.68
N LEU A 26 -5.78 -5.68 13.73
CA LEU A 26 -5.82 -4.29 13.34
C LEU A 26 -7.17 -3.72 13.76
N HIS A 27 -7.15 -2.50 14.30
CA HIS A 27 -8.35 -1.72 14.56
C HIS A 27 -8.49 -0.66 13.47
N ILE A 28 -9.67 -0.60 12.87
CA ILE A 28 -10.07 0.41 11.91
C ILE A 28 -10.78 1.54 12.66
N SER A 29 -10.40 2.79 12.40
CA SER A 29 -11.11 3.96 12.94
C SER A 29 -12.55 4.04 12.43
N GLU A 30 -13.43 4.76 13.14
CA GLU A 30 -14.84 4.90 12.76
C GLU A 30 -15.05 5.50 11.36
N ASP A 31 -14.18 6.43 10.95
CA ASP A 31 -14.16 7.01 9.59
C ASP A 31 -13.58 6.08 8.53
N ARG A 32 -13.06 4.92 8.94
CA ARG A 32 -12.39 3.90 8.13
C ARG A 32 -11.17 4.39 7.35
N LEU A 33 -10.55 5.49 7.78
CA LEU A 33 -9.36 6.04 7.12
C LEU A 33 -8.05 5.61 7.78
N SER A 34 -8.08 5.27 9.06
CA SER A 34 -6.88 4.95 9.85
C SER A 34 -6.90 3.52 10.35
N ILE A 35 -5.72 2.92 10.42
CA ILE A 35 -5.49 1.61 11.02
C ILE A 35 -4.51 1.76 12.17
N LYS A 36 -4.79 1.06 13.28
CA LYS A 36 -3.86 0.88 14.39
C LYS A 36 -3.66 -0.60 14.71
N VAL A 37 -2.43 -1.03 14.94
CA VAL A 37 -2.17 -2.37 15.46
C VAL A 37 -2.59 -2.46 16.92
N ILE A 38 -3.49 -3.39 17.23
CA ILE A 38 -4.01 -3.62 18.59
C ILE A 38 -3.54 -4.91 19.23
N ASN A 39 -2.99 -5.86 18.46
CA ASN A 39 -2.57 -7.15 19.02
C ASN A 39 -1.38 -7.82 18.29
N GLY A 40 -0.46 -8.36 19.10
CA GLY A 40 0.62 -9.28 18.71
C GLY A 40 1.78 -8.64 17.94
N ALA A 41 2.83 -9.44 17.72
CA ALA A 41 3.95 -9.13 16.82
C ALA A 41 3.84 -9.92 15.51
N GLY A 42 4.53 -9.50 14.46
CA GLY A 42 4.45 -10.10 13.12
C GLY A 42 3.51 -9.34 12.18
N PHE A 43 3.77 -9.50 10.89
CA PHE A 43 3.01 -8.84 9.85
C PHE A 43 1.58 -9.38 9.78
N LYS A 44 0.67 -8.48 9.45
CA LYS A 44 -0.76 -8.72 9.20
C LYS A 44 -1.24 -7.64 8.26
N THR A 45 -2.18 -7.93 7.40
CA THR A 45 -2.56 -7.07 6.29
C THR A 45 -3.93 -6.42 6.53
N SER A 46 -4.05 -5.15 6.14
CA SER A 46 -5.33 -4.50 5.85
C SER A 46 -5.48 -4.28 4.35
N PHE A 47 -6.71 -4.39 3.86
CA PHE A 47 -7.06 -4.15 2.47
C PHE A 47 -7.99 -2.95 2.30
N GLY A 48 -7.87 -2.24 1.18
CA GLY A 48 -8.85 -1.23 0.77
C GLY A 48 -10.14 -1.86 0.24
N THR A 49 -11.27 -1.14 0.31
CA THR A 49 -12.58 -1.62 -0.18
C THR A 49 -12.67 -1.70 -1.71
N GLU A 50 -12.00 -0.78 -2.40
CA GLU A 50 -12.06 -0.72 -3.86
C GLU A 50 -10.91 -1.49 -4.46
N GLY A 51 -11.25 -2.41 -5.37
CA GLY A 51 -10.26 -3.08 -6.20
C GLY A 51 -10.20 -2.44 -7.58
N PHE A 52 -8.99 -2.37 -8.09
CA PHE A 52 -8.63 -1.68 -9.31
C PHE A 52 -8.97 -2.50 -10.55
N SER A 53 -9.58 -1.84 -11.53
CA SER A 53 -9.89 -2.42 -12.84
C SER A 53 -8.66 -2.45 -13.73
N GLU A 54 -8.55 -3.52 -14.52
CA GLU A 54 -7.52 -3.68 -15.55
C GLU A 54 -7.49 -2.49 -16.53
N ARG A 55 -6.34 -2.31 -17.20
CA ARG A 55 -6.13 -1.29 -18.26
C ARG A 55 -6.27 0.16 -17.80
N GLU A 56 -6.17 0.40 -16.50
CA GLU A 56 -6.17 1.73 -15.90
C GLU A 56 -4.91 1.92 -15.06
N ARG A 57 -4.69 3.17 -14.66
CA ARG A 57 -3.56 3.57 -13.81
C ARG A 57 -4.09 4.16 -12.52
N TYR A 58 -3.60 3.70 -11.37
CA TYR A 58 -4.12 4.10 -10.06
C TYR A 58 -3.03 4.70 -9.19
N TYR A 59 -3.34 5.85 -8.61
CA TYR A 59 -2.48 6.54 -7.64
C TYR A 59 -3.21 6.67 -6.31
N PHE A 60 -2.57 6.25 -5.23
CA PHE A 60 -3.07 6.54 -3.89
C PHE A 60 -1.91 6.75 -2.93
N GLU A 61 -2.22 7.40 -1.81
CA GLU A 61 -1.22 7.76 -0.80
C GLU A 61 -1.57 7.19 0.57
N ILE A 62 -0.55 6.69 1.26
CA ILE A 62 -0.62 6.21 2.63
C ILE A 62 0.33 7.05 3.48
N LYS A 63 -0.22 7.70 4.51
CA LYS A 63 0.56 8.44 5.51
C LYS A 63 0.91 7.54 6.68
N ILE A 64 2.18 7.50 7.05
CA ILE A 64 2.65 6.79 8.23
C ILE A 64 2.52 7.69 9.45
N ILE A 65 1.75 7.26 10.43
CA ILE A 65 1.55 7.98 11.70
C ILE A 65 2.54 7.49 12.75
N LYS A 66 2.74 6.17 12.84
CA LYS A 66 3.65 5.54 13.79
C LYS A 66 4.17 4.20 13.27
N GLY A 67 5.41 3.88 13.61
CA GLY A 67 6.09 2.67 13.18
C GLY A 67 7.02 2.91 11.99
N THR A 68 8.01 2.02 11.82
CA THR A 68 8.96 2.08 10.70
C THR A 68 9.02 0.77 9.93
N LEU A 69 8.46 -0.31 10.46
CA LEU A 69 8.52 -1.64 9.84
C LEU A 69 7.15 -1.97 9.26
N ILE A 70 6.86 -1.36 8.11
CA ILE A 70 5.55 -1.43 7.46
C ILE A 70 5.78 -1.78 5.99
N LYS A 71 5.04 -2.75 5.48
CA LYS A 71 5.01 -3.07 4.05
C LYS A 71 3.82 -2.37 3.39
N ILE A 72 4.03 -1.78 2.22
CA ILE A 72 3.03 -0.95 1.54
C ILE A 72 3.03 -1.29 0.05
N GLY A 73 1.84 -1.44 -0.55
CA GLY A 73 1.70 -1.70 -1.97
C GLY A 73 0.31 -2.17 -2.33
N VAL A 74 0.24 -3.15 -3.22
CA VAL A 74 -1.02 -3.72 -3.73
C VAL A 74 -0.99 -5.24 -3.67
N SER A 75 -2.17 -5.83 -3.53
CA SER A 75 -2.31 -7.29 -3.61
C SER A 75 -3.72 -7.69 -4.05
N LYS A 76 -3.86 -8.89 -4.61
CA LYS A 76 -5.18 -9.54 -4.66
C LYS A 76 -5.58 -9.95 -3.22
N GLN A 77 -6.87 -10.13 -2.96
CA GLN A 77 -7.33 -10.54 -1.63
C GLN A 77 -6.70 -11.88 -1.21
N LEU A 78 -6.49 -12.05 0.09
CA LEU A 78 -5.88 -13.25 0.68
C LEU A 78 -6.91 -14.04 1.47
N ASP A 79 -6.72 -15.36 1.52
CA ASP A 79 -7.49 -16.22 2.43
C ASP A 79 -7.12 -16.00 3.91
N ASN A 80 -5.90 -15.49 4.17
CA ASN A 80 -5.40 -15.24 5.51
C ASN A 80 -4.75 -13.86 5.62
N ASN A 81 -5.39 -12.95 6.36
CA ASN A 81 -4.89 -11.59 6.59
C ASN A 81 -3.90 -11.49 7.76
N ASN A 82 -3.61 -12.58 8.50
CA ASN A 82 -2.63 -12.61 9.58
C ASN A 82 -1.19 -12.91 9.10
N GLN A 83 -0.87 -12.45 7.89
CA GLN A 83 0.46 -12.48 7.28
C GLN A 83 0.72 -11.18 6.48
N ALA A 84 1.94 -10.97 6.01
CA ALA A 84 2.22 -9.91 5.04
C ALA A 84 1.71 -10.32 3.65
N PHE A 85 1.00 -9.42 2.97
CA PHE A 85 0.55 -9.64 1.60
C PHE A 85 1.70 -9.90 0.62
N THR A 86 2.89 -9.35 0.86
CA THR A 86 4.06 -9.56 0.00
C THR A 86 4.71 -10.94 0.14
N ASP A 87 4.28 -11.74 1.11
CA ASP A 87 4.87 -13.07 1.37
C ASP A 87 4.18 -14.16 0.51
N VAL A 88 3.25 -13.75 -0.36
CA VAL A 88 2.55 -14.60 -1.34
C VAL A 88 2.69 -14.03 -2.76
N PRO A 89 2.46 -14.82 -3.83
CA PRO A 89 2.59 -14.38 -5.22
C PRO A 89 1.70 -13.19 -5.59
N GLU A 90 0.54 -13.06 -4.95
CA GLU A 90 -0.44 -12.04 -5.28
C GLU A 90 -0.06 -10.63 -4.81
N GLY A 91 0.99 -10.49 -3.98
CA GLY A 91 1.34 -9.24 -3.33
C GLY A 91 2.63 -8.60 -3.82
N TRP A 92 2.57 -7.29 -4.00
CA TRP A 92 3.65 -6.46 -4.54
C TRP A 92 3.79 -5.21 -3.68
N GLY A 93 4.94 -5.01 -3.04
CA GLY A 93 5.10 -3.88 -2.14
C GLY A 93 6.54 -3.55 -1.80
N ILE A 94 6.71 -2.51 -1.00
CA ILE A 94 8.02 -2.09 -0.50
C ILE A 94 8.12 -2.29 0.99
N TYR A 95 9.34 -2.47 1.48
CA TYR A 95 9.68 -2.55 2.90
C TYR A 95 11.06 -1.95 3.14
N ASN A 96 11.12 -0.81 3.85
CA ASN A 96 12.38 -0.13 4.17
C ASN A 96 13.30 0.16 2.97
N GLY A 97 12.74 0.59 1.84
CA GLY A 97 13.53 0.91 0.65
C GLY A 97 13.95 -0.30 -0.19
N GLU A 98 13.44 -1.49 0.12
CA GLU A 98 13.59 -2.69 -0.70
C GLU A 98 12.24 -3.13 -1.27
N THR A 99 12.27 -3.74 -2.46
CA THR A 99 11.11 -4.45 -3.01
C THR A 99 10.78 -5.70 -2.17
N ARG A 100 9.51 -6.09 -2.10
CA ARG A 100 9.01 -7.32 -1.48
C ARG A 100 7.87 -7.91 -2.31
N HIS A 101 8.08 -9.12 -2.80
CA HIS A 101 7.12 -9.86 -3.60
C HIS A 101 7.38 -11.37 -3.43
N ASN A 102 6.31 -12.14 -3.22
CA ASN A 102 6.35 -13.60 -3.06
C ASN A 102 7.43 -14.14 -2.11
N SER A 103 7.81 -13.37 -1.09
CA SER A 103 8.89 -13.75 -0.16
C SER A 103 8.97 -12.84 1.05
N ASN A 104 9.37 -13.43 2.19
CA ASN A 104 9.78 -12.68 3.37
C ASN A 104 11.28 -12.33 3.38
N ALA A 105 12.07 -12.83 2.43
CA ALA A 105 13.51 -12.57 2.30
C ALA A 105 13.79 -11.17 1.75
N LEU A 106 15.03 -10.69 1.93
CA LEU A 106 15.51 -9.40 1.41
C LEU A 106 15.21 -9.27 -0.08
N GLY A 107 14.79 -8.09 -0.51
CA GLY A 107 14.58 -7.79 -1.92
C GLY A 107 15.63 -6.85 -2.47
N SER A 108 15.40 -6.38 -3.69
CA SER A 108 16.29 -5.44 -4.36
C SER A 108 16.18 -4.07 -3.72
N LYS A 109 17.32 -3.41 -3.53
CA LYS A 109 17.35 -1.99 -3.12
C LYS A 109 16.65 -1.16 -4.19
N TYR A 110 15.77 -0.28 -3.76
CA TYR A 110 14.88 0.49 -4.64
C TYR A 110 14.70 1.93 -4.18
N GLY A 111 14.36 2.13 -2.91
CA GLY A 111 14.08 3.45 -2.34
C GLY A 111 14.82 3.69 -1.03
N GLU A 112 14.21 4.50 -0.18
CA GLU A 112 14.73 4.83 1.13
C GLU A 112 13.90 4.21 2.26
N ARG A 113 14.41 4.31 3.48
CA ARG A 113 13.70 3.85 4.66
C ARG A 113 12.47 4.73 4.92
N ILE A 114 11.34 4.08 5.23
CA ILE A 114 10.07 4.74 5.57
C ILE A 114 10.06 5.09 7.06
N ASN A 115 9.67 6.31 7.39
CA ASN A 115 9.61 6.84 8.75
C ASN A 115 8.22 7.41 9.09
N PRO A 116 7.88 7.53 10.38
CA PRO A 116 6.70 8.29 10.80
C PRO A 116 6.71 9.71 10.24
N GLY A 117 5.58 10.14 9.71
CA GLY A 117 5.40 11.42 9.04
C GLY A 117 5.45 11.33 7.52
N ASP A 118 6.10 10.31 6.96
CA ASP A 118 6.22 10.11 5.51
C ASP A 118 4.85 9.81 4.87
N VAL A 119 4.66 10.37 3.68
CA VAL A 119 3.55 10.04 2.77
C VAL A 119 4.11 9.21 1.63
N ILE A 120 3.66 7.97 1.54
CA ILE A 120 4.07 7.04 0.50
C ILE A 120 3.01 7.04 -0.59
N GLY A 121 3.40 7.42 -1.80
CA GLY A 121 2.55 7.31 -2.99
C GLY A 121 2.78 5.96 -3.67
N ILE A 122 1.69 5.32 -4.08
CA ILE A 122 1.68 4.03 -4.79
C ILE A 122 1.10 4.29 -6.17
N MET A 123 1.86 3.95 -7.21
CA MET A 123 1.47 4.10 -8.62
C MET A 123 1.39 2.72 -9.25
N LEU A 124 0.18 2.21 -9.43
CA LEU A 124 -0.07 0.95 -10.16
C LEU A 124 -0.46 1.28 -11.60
N ASP A 125 0.36 0.89 -12.56
CA ASP A 125 0.06 0.94 -13.98
C ASP A 125 -0.36 -0.46 -14.46
N MET A 126 -1.67 -0.68 -14.58
CA MET A 126 -2.21 -1.95 -15.11
C MET A 126 -2.30 -1.97 -16.64
N VAL A 127 -1.86 -0.91 -17.32
CA VAL A 127 -1.73 -0.87 -18.79
C VAL A 127 -0.37 -1.46 -19.18
N GLU A 128 0.69 -1.02 -18.51
CA GLU A 128 2.08 -1.45 -18.80
C GLU A 128 2.59 -2.51 -17.83
N GLY A 129 1.82 -2.86 -16.80
CA GLY A 129 2.19 -3.88 -15.83
C GLY A 129 3.33 -3.41 -14.91
N LYS A 130 3.26 -2.17 -14.42
CA LYS A 130 4.32 -1.55 -13.61
C LYS A 130 3.81 -1.09 -12.26
N ILE A 131 4.68 -1.11 -11.26
CA ILE A 131 4.46 -0.40 -10.00
C ILE A 131 5.64 0.53 -9.73
N SER A 132 5.33 1.77 -9.36
CA SER A 132 6.29 2.74 -8.83
C SER A 132 5.83 3.21 -7.45
N PHE A 133 6.76 3.75 -6.67
CA PHE A 133 6.48 4.36 -5.37
C PHE A 133 7.16 5.73 -5.26
N SER A 134 6.56 6.61 -4.48
CA SER A 134 7.12 7.89 -4.10
C SER A 134 7.13 8.03 -2.58
N CYS A 135 8.03 8.86 -2.06
CA CYS A 135 8.02 9.29 -0.67
C CYS A 135 8.03 10.82 -0.63
N ASN A 136 7.02 11.40 0.01
CA ASN A 136 6.84 12.85 0.13
C ASN A 136 6.91 13.55 -1.24
N GLY A 137 6.26 12.97 -2.25
CA GLY A 137 6.24 13.47 -3.64
C GLY A 137 7.47 13.12 -4.49
N VAL A 138 8.54 12.58 -3.90
CA VAL A 138 9.74 12.17 -4.65
C VAL A 138 9.59 10.75 -5.16
N CYS A 139 9.40 10.58 -6.47
CA CYS A 139 9.29 9.27 -7.12
C CYS A 139 10.65 8.54 -7.19
N TRP A 140 10.67 7.25 -6.88
CA TRP A 140 11.86 6.39 -6.92
C TRP A 140 12.02 5.60 -8.23
N GLY A 141 11.17 5.86 -9.23
CA GLY A 141 11.14 5.12 -10.50
C GLY A 141 10.40 3.78 -10.40
N VAL A 142 10.58 2.90 -11.37
CA VAL A 142 9.86 1.62 -11.45
C VAL A 142 10.45 0.61 -10.46
N ALA A 143 9.61 0.09 -9.56
CA ALA A 143 9.95 -0.98 -8.62
C ALA A 143 9.77 -2.36 -9.25
N TYR A 144 8.70 -2.50 -10.04
CA TYR A 144 8.25 -3.76 -10.62
C TYR A 144 7.77 -3.55 -12.05
N GLU A 145 8.05 -4.54 -12.90
CA GLU A 145 7.53 -4.68 -14.25
C GLU A 145 7.20 -6.16 -14.47
N SER A 146 5.93 -6.48 -14.70
CA SER A 146 5.42 -7.85 -14.86
C SER A 146 4.08 -7.85 -15.58
N GLU A 147 3.89 -8.78 -16.53
CA GLU A 147 2.60 -8.97 -17.21
C GLU A 147 1.47 -9.33 -16.25
N GLU A 148 1.77 -9.98 -15.11
CA GLU A 148 0.79 -10.33 -14.07
C GLU A 148 0.09 -9.10 -13.46
N LEU A 149 0.72 -7.92 -13.55
CA LEU A 149 0.16 -6.66 -13.05
C LEU A 149 -0.86 -6.05 -14.00
N THR A 150 -0.99 -6.57 -15.24
CA THR A 150 -2.01 -6.12 -16.20
C THR A 150 -3.35 -6.84 -16.04
N GLU A 151 -3.40 -7.90 -15.24
CA GLU A 151 -4.56 -8.80 -15.14
C GLU A 151 -5.04 -9.03 -13.69
N GLY A 152 -6.36 -9.15 -13.56
CA GLY A 152 -7.06 -9.38 -12.30
C GLY A 152 -7.41 -8.09 -11.56
N LYS A 153 -7.75 -8.25 -10.28
CA LYS A 153 -8.23 -7.17 -9.42
C LYS A 153 -7.30 -7.01 -8.22
N TYR A 154 -6.56 -5.90 -8.18
CA TYR A 154 -5.64 -5.56 -7.08
C TYR A 154 -6.29 -4.55 -6.15
N PHE A 155 -5.91 -4.59 -4.89
CA PHE A 155 -6.42 -3.71 -3.83
C PHE A 155 -5.24 -3.04 -3.11
N PRO A 156 -5.43 -1.84 -2.56
CA PRO A 156 -4.49 -1.25 -1.60
C PRO A 156 -4.21 -2.23 -0.47
N ALA A 157 -2.95 -2.47 -0.16
CA ALA A 157 -2.53 -3.38 0.90
C ALA A 157 -1.43 -2.77 1.76
N VAL A 158 -1.60 -2.84 3.08
CA VAL A 158 -0.59 -2.40 4.04
C VAL A 158 -0.44 -3.46 5.13
N ALA A 159 0.81 -3.78 5.47
CA ALA A 159 1.11 -4.72 6.53
C ALA A 159 2.07 -4.12 7.59
N PRO A 160 1.56 -3.64 8.74
CA PRO A 160 2.38 -3.22 9.88
C PRO A 160 2.80 -4.42 10.75
N ILE A 161 3.80 -4.25 11.61
CA ILE A 161 4.31 -5.34 12.46
C ILE A 161 4.04 -5.14 13.96
N TYR A 162 4.34 -3.99 14.54
CA TYR A 162 4.40 -3.82 16.00
C TYR A 162 3.14 -3.20 16.56
N LEU A 163 2.90 -3.47 17.85
CA LEU A 163 1.80 -2.90 18.60
C LEU A 163 1.87 -1.36 18.59
N ASN A 164 0.74 -0.72 18.32
CA ASN A 164 0.59 0.73 18.10
C ASN A 164 1.25 1.31 16.84
N ASP A 165 1.73 0.50 15.90
CA ASP A 165 1.97 1.02 14.54
C ASP A 165 0.65 1.54 13.98
N GLU A 166 0.71 2.66 13.25
CA GLU A 166 -0.46 3.41 12.82
C GLU A 166 -0.20 4.10 11.48
N TYR A 167 -1.18 4.05 10.59
CA TYR A 167 -1.14 4.69 9.27
C TYR A 167 -2.56 5.03 8.83
N ARG A 168 -2.67 5.86 7.80
CA ARG A 168 -3.95 6.27 7.23
C ARG A 168 -3.90 6.51 5.73
N ILE A 169 -5.06 6.42 5.11
CA ILE A 169 -5.28 6.85 3.72
C ILE A 169 -5.21 8.38 3.67
N CYS A 170 -4.54 8.91 2.65
CA CYS A 170 -4.68 10.30 2.24
C CYS A 170 -5.79 10.36 1.18
N LEU A 171 -6.96 10.87 1.56
CA LEU A 171 -8.04 11.07 0.60
C LEU A 171 -7.68 12.18 -0.40
N PRO A 172 -8.08 12.04 -1.67
CA PRO A 172 -7.95 13.12 -2.65
C PRO A 172 -8.61 14.39 -2.07
N GLN A 173 -7.87 15.50 -2.09
CA GLN A 173 -8.48 16.79 -1.76
C GLN A 173 -9.41 17.17 -2.91
N PRO A 174 -10.61 17.73 -2.65
CA PRO A 174 -11.41 18.31 -3.71
C PRO A 174 -10.59 19.41 -4.39
N GLU A 175 -10.63 19.43 -5.73
CA GLU A 175 -10.12 20.58 -6.49
C GLU A 175 -11.00 21.79 -6.12
N ASP A 176 -10.36 22.87 -5.63
CA ASP A 176 -11.03 24.15 -5.33
C ASP A 176 -11.57 24.84 -6.61
#